data_AF-A0A0R3TA73-F1
#
_entry.id   AF-A0A0R3TA73-F1
#
_cell.length_a   1.000
_cell.length_b   1.000
_cell.length_c   1.000
_cell.angle_alpha   90.00
_cell.angle_beta   90.00
_cell.angle_gamma   90.00
#
_symmetry.space_group_name_H-M   'P 1'
#
loop_
_entity.id
_entity.type
_entity.pdbx_description
1 polymer ?
#
loop_
_entity_poly.entity_id
_entity_poly.type
_entity_poly.pdbx_seq_one_letter_code
_entity_poly.pdbx_strand_id
1 'polypeptide(L)'
;MTENQSKKGAAPSYKQELLRFCQTTTIRGVPRIVNTPNRGIRSIWLTFVFILFIGLFTCMILLARQYFDYDVIHPPRVLRDTPSPFPSITLCNLRPISPTGFKRINQLRFRDPRAFARNVNNFAAGLYYYRNRSHDYEIISNAISMGGYLESLPKDYSYSLGHMKNESIIQCMVS
;
A
#
# COMPACT_ATOMS: atom_id res chain seq x y z
N MET A 1 -15.12 28.06 85.76
CA MET A 1 -16.32 28.70 85.16
C MET A 1 -16.04 28.83 83.68
N THR A 2 -16.53 27.85 82.91
CA THR A 2 -17.47 28.06 81.78
C THR A 2 -16.75 28.72 80.60
N GLU A 3 -16.47 28.03 79.49
CA GLU A 3 -17.50 27.71 78.52
C GLU A 3 -17.02 26.69 77.45
N ASN A 4 -17.80 25.62 77.29
CA ASN A 4 -18.03 24.83 76.09
C ASN A 4 -16.86 24.14 75.37
N GLN A 5 -16.59 22.93 75.87
CA GLN A 5 -16.64 21.77 74.98
C GLN A 5 -18.00 21.74 74.23
N SER A 6 -18.06 22.28 73.01
CA SER A 6 -19.16 21.98 72.09
C SER A 6 -18.77 22.34 70.65
N LYS A 7 -18.29 21.32 69.92
CA LYS A 7 -18.48 21.10 68.46
C LYS A 7 -17.63 19.89 68.02
N LYS A 8 -17.90 18.73 68.64
CA LYS A 8 -17.65 17.42 68.01
C LYS A 8 -18.99 16.97 67.44
N GLY A 9 -19.04 16.74 66.12
CA GLY A 9 -20.20 16.09 65.48
C GLY A 9 -21.04 16.95 64.53
N ALA A 10 -20.43 17.76 63.67
CA ALA A 10 -21.09 18.15 62.42
C ALA A 10 -20.47 17.32 61.29
N ALA A 11 -21.28 16.59 60.52
CA ALA A 11 -20.81 15.95 59.30
C ALA A 11 -20.04 16.98 58.47
N PRO A 12 -18.82 16.68 57.98
CA PRO A 12 -18.04 17.64 57.23
C PRO A 12 -18.90 18.12 56.06
N SER A 13 -19.08 19.44 55.96
CA SER A 13 -19.79 20.01 54.83
C SER A 13 -19.03 19.61 53.56
N TYR A 14 -19.71 19.18 52.50
CA TYR A 14 -19.08 18.73 51.25
C TYR A 14 -17.97 19.67 50.74
N LYS A 15 -18.11 20.97 50.99
CA LYS A 15 -17.10 22.00 50.66
C LYS A 15 -15.78 21.83 51.42
N GLN A 16 -15.83 21.46 52.69
CA GLN A 16 -14.64 21.25 53.53
C GLN A 16 -13.88 20.00 53.10
N GLU A 17 -14.60 18.93 52.75
CA GLU A 17 -13.98 17.69 52.27
C GLU A 17 -13.34 17.90 50.89
N LEU A 18 -14.00 18.66 50.01
CA LEU A 18 -13.46 19.01 48.70
C LEU A 18 -12.23 19.91 48.80
N LEU A 19 -12.21 20.86 49.74
CA LEU A 19 -11.02 21.66 50.04
C LEU A 19 -9.86 20.82 50.56
N ARG A 20 -10.15 19.89 51.49
CA ARG A 20 -9.16 18.96 52.03
C ARG A 20 -8.57 18.08 50.92
N PHE A 21 -9.43 17.54 50.05
CA PHE A 21 -9.02 16.77 48.89
C PHE A 21 -8.14 17.57 47.92
N CYS A 22 -8.52 18.81 47.59
CA CYS A 22 -7.71 19.68 46.73
C CYS A 22 -6.36 20.09 47.35
N GLN A 23 -6.23 20.04 48.68
CA GLN A 23 -4.96 20.26 49.36
C GLN A 23 -4.07 19.02 49.40
N THR A 24 -4.66 17.83 49.50
CA THR A 24 -3.93 16.55 49.61
C THR A 24 -3.77 15.81 48.28
N THR A 25 -4.32 16.33 47.20
CA THR A 25 -4.21 15.71 45.87
C THR A 25 -2.79 15.74 45.34
N THR A 26 -2.43 14.72 44.56
CA THR A 26 -1.16 14.65 43.83
C THR A 26 -1.16 15.50 42.55
N ILE A 27 -2.31 16.07 42.17
CA ILE A 27 -2.44 16.94 41.00
C ILE A 27 -1.66 18.24 41.25
N ARG A 28 -0.58 18.41 40.50
CA ARG A 28 0.27 19.60 40.57
C ARG A 28 -0.53 20.84 40.20
N GLY A 29 -0.38 21.92 40.97
CA GLY A 29 -1.05 23.20 40.76
C GLY A 29 -2.37 23.38 41.54
N VAL A 30 -3.12 22.31 41.80
CA VAL A 30 -4.39 22.38 42.55
C VAL A 30 -4.21 22.85 44.00
N PRO A 31 -3.21 22.37 44.77
CA PRO A 31 -2.95 22.90 46.12
C PRO A 31 -2.54 24.38 46.12
N ARG A 32 -1.86 24.86 45.07
CA ARG A 32 -1.46 26.27 44.93
C ARG A 32 -2.65 27.18 44.66
N ILE A 33 -3.65 26.71 43.90
CA ILE A 33 -4.90 27.45 43.66
C ILE A 33 -5.69 27.63 44.96
N VAL A 34 -5.73 26.60 45.82
CA VAL A 34 -6.51 26.62 47.06
C VAL A 34 -5.81 27.39 48.18
N ASN A 35 -4.49 27.29 48.30
CA ASN A 35 -3.74 27.93 49.39
C ASN A 35 -3.38 29.41 49.13
N THR A 36 -3.66 29.96 47.95
CA THR A 36 -3.33 31.36 47.63
C THR A 36 -4.45 32.32 48.10
N PRO A 37 -4.16 33.30 48.97
CA PRO A 37 -5.17 34.26 49.44
C PRO A 37 -5.52 35.35 48.41
N ASN A 38 -4.57 35.72 47.55
CA ASN A 38 -4.74 36.78 46.56
C ASN A 38 -5.50 36.29 45.32
N ARG A 39 -6.63 36.96 45.00
CA ARG A 39 -7.49 36.60 43.86
C ARG A 39 -6.78 36.67 42.49
N GLY A 40 -5.89 37.64 42.28
CA GLY A 40 -5.13 37.77 41.03
C GLY A 40 -4.16 36.59 40.80
N ILE A 41 -3.36 36.25 41.81
CA ILE A 41 -2.41 35.13 41.75
C ILE A 41 -3.15 33.79 41.60
N ARG A 42 -4.31 33.64 42.25
CA ARG A 42 -5.17 32.47 42.08
C ARG A 42 -5.67 32.29 40.65
N SER A 43 -6.04 33.39 39.98
CA SER A 43 -6.44 33.37 38.57
C SER A 43 -5.30 32.92 37.66
N ILE A 44 -4.07 33.42 37.90
CA ILE A 44 -2.87 33.02 37.16
C ILE A 44 -2.61 31.50 37.30
N TRP A 45 -2.69 30.96 38.51
CA TRP A 45 -2.52 29.53 38.74
C TRP A 45 -3.60 28.69 38.03
N LEU A 46 -4.84 29.16 38.03
CA LEU A 46 -5.95 28.50 37.35
C LEU A 46 -5.72 28.49 35.84
N THR A 47 -5.40 29.63 35.25
CA THR A 47 -5.08 29.75 33.81
C THR A 47 -3.93 28.84 33.43
N PHE A 48 -2.87 28.77 34.23
CA PHE A 48 -1.72 27.90 33.95
C PHE A 48 -2.09 26.41 33.99
N VAL A 49 -2.84 25.97 35.00
CA VAL A 49 -3.33 24.59 35.08
C VAL A 49 -4.24 24.26 33.90
N PHE A 50 -5.10 25.20 33.50
CA PHE A 50 -6.01 25.02 32.36
C PHE A 50 -5.27 24.90 31.02
N ILE A 51 -4.28 25.76 30.77
CA ILE A 51 -3.45 25.68 29.56
C ILE A 51 -2.69 24.35 29.50
N LEU A 52 -2.09 23.92 30.63
CA LEU A 52 -1.40 22.63 30.69
C LEU A 52 -2.35 21.45 30.45
N PHE A 53 -3.57 21.51 30.98
CA PHE A 53 -4.57 20.47 30.76
C PHE A 53 -4.97 20.37 29.28
N ILE A 54 -5.19 21.51 28.60
CA ILE A 54 -5.44 21.53 27.15
C ILE A 54 -4.25 20.96 26.38
N GLY A 55 -3.03 21.37 26.72
CA GLY A 55 -1.81 20.86 26.07
C GLY A 55 -1.66 19.34 26.21
N LEU A 56 -1.91 18.80 27.40
CA LEU A 56 -1.91 17.36 27.66
C LEU A 56 -2.97 16.64 26.84
N PHE A 57 -4.19 17.19 26.78
CA PHE A 57 -5.28 16.59 26.02
C PHE A 57 -5.00 16.57 24.52
N THR A 58 -4.48 17.66 23.96
CA THR A 58 -4.05 17.73 22.56
C THR A 58 -2.94 16.71 22.26
N CYS A 59 -1.92 16.63 23.13
CA CYS A 59 -0.84 15.65 22.99
C CYS A 59 -1.38 14.21 22.97
N MET A 60 -2.30 13.89 23.89
CA MET A 60 -2.95 12.58 23.95
C MET A 60 -3.73 12.26 22.67
N ILE A 61 -4.45 13.23 22.10
CA ILE A 61 -5.16 13.03 20.82
C ILE A 61 -4.17 12.75 19.69
N LEU A 62 -3.09 13.52 19.59
CA LEU A 62 -2.08 13.32 18.54
C LEU A 62 -1.42 11.94 18.64
N LEU A 63 -1.02 11.53 19.84
CA LEU A 63 -0.46 10.21 20.10
C LEU A 63 -1.45 9.09 19.74
N ALA A 64 -2.72 9.24 20.11
CA ALA A 64 -3.75 8.27 19.75
C ALA A 64 -3.94 8.18 18.24
N ARG A 65 -3.97 9.31 17.53
CA ARG A 65 -4.08 9.34 16.06
C ARG A 65 -2.90 8.64 15.40
N GLN A 66 -1.67 8.91 15.85
CA GLN A 66 -0.47 8.24 15.36
C GLN A 66 -0.51 6.73 15.61
N TYR A 67 -1.00 6.30 16.77
CA TYR A 67 -1.16 4.89 17.09
C TYR A 67 -2.17 4.19 16.17
N PHE A 68 -3.29 4.85 15.87
CA PHE A 68 -4.34 4.32 14.98
C PHE A 68 -4.00 4.42 13.48
N ASP A 69 -2.95 5.14 13.10
CA ASP A 69 -2.45 5.15 11.72
C ASP A 69 -1.70 3.84 11.38
N TYR A 70 -1.33 3.06 12.40
CA TYR A 70 -0.61 1.79 12.25
C TYR A 70 0.65 1.90 11.37
N ASP A 71 1.33 3.04 11.42
CA ASP A 71 2.57 3.24 10.68
C ASP A 71 3.66 2.28 11.17
N VAL A 72 4.04 1.34 10.31
CA VAL A 72 5.11 0.38 10.57
C VAL A 72 6.36 0.81 9.81
N ILE A 73 7.43 1.09 10.55
CA ILE A 73 8.76 1.33 9.96
C ILE A 73 9.44 -0.03 9.78
N HIS A 74 9.67 -0.43 8.53
CA HIS A 74 10.46 -1.62 8.20
C HIS A 74 11.91 -1.22 7.89
N PRO A 75 12.85 -1.33 8.84
CA PRO A 75 14.24 -1.05 8.55
C PRO A 75 14.78 -2.11 7.57
N PRO A 76 15.32 -1.72 6.40
CA PRO A 76 15.92 -2.68 5.49
C PRO A 76 17.14 -3.31 6.16
N ARG A 77 17.06 -4.62 6.41
CA ARG A 77 18.19 -5.41 6.90
C ARG A 77 18.80 -6.14 5.72
N VAL A 78 20.08 -5.90 5.46
CA VAL A 78 20.83 -6.66 4.45
C VAL A 78 21.26 -7.97 5.10
N LEU A 79 20.52 -9.05 4.84
CA LEU A 79 20.90 -10.40 5.27
C LEU A 79 21.90 -10.93 4.23
N ARG A 80 23.19 -10.89 4.55
CA ARG A 80 24.26 -11.36 3.65
C ARG A 80 24.40 -12.89 3.61
N ASP A 81 24.11 -13.55 4.72
CA ASP A 81 24.46 -14.97 4.93
C ASP A 81 23.25 -15.89 5.06
N THR A 82 22.06 -15.47 4.61
CA THR A 82 20.88 -16.34 4.59
C THR A 82 20.84 -17.19 3.34
N PRO A 83 20.77 -18.53 3.45
CA PRO A 83 20.58 -19.39 2.29
C PRO A 83 19.23 -19.07 1.63
N SER A 84 19.28 -18.54 0.41
CA SER A 84 18.09 -18.27 -0.40
C SER A 84 17.94 -19.40 -1.42
N PRO A 85 16.71 -19.90 -1.67
CA PRO A 85 16.48 -20.83 -2.76
C PRO A 85 16.91 -20.18 -4.09
N PHE A 86 17.45 -21.00 -4.99
CA PHE A 86 17.77 -20.53 -6.33
C PHE A 86 16.49 -20.05 -7.03
N PRO A 87 16.48 -18.85 -7.64
CA PRO A 87 15.26 -18.28 -8.19
C PRO A 87 14.82 -19.01 -9.46
N SER A 88 13.52 -18.92 -9.77
CA SER A 88 13.03 -19.33 -11.08
C SER A 88 13.52 -18.35 -12.15
N ILE A 89 14.33 -18.82 -13.09
CA ILE A 89 14.78 -18.02 -14.23
C ILE A 89 13.86 -18.31 -15.42
N THR A 90 13.20 -17.28 -15.94
CA THR A 90 12.41 -17.36 -17.18
C THR A 90 13.21 -16.74 -18.31
N LEU A 91 13.50 -17.52 -19.36
CA LEU A 91 14.23 -17.07 -20.55
C LEU A 91 13.28 -17.03 -21.74
N CYS A 92 13.23 -15.88 -22.42
CA CYS A 92 12.44 -15.68 -23.63
C CYS A 92 13.36 -15.40 -24.80
N ASN A 93 13.17 -16.11 -25.91
CA ASN A 93 13.81 -15.75 -27.16
C ASN A 93 13.04 -14.59 -27.82
N LEU A 94 13.73 -13.51 -28.15
CA LEU A 94 13.14 -12.35 -28.84
C LEU A 94 12.68 -12.67 -30.26
N ARG A 95 13.23 -13.74 -30.86
CA ARG A 95 12.78 -14.27 -32.13
C ARG A 95 11.74 -15.38 -31.89
N PRO A 96 10.46 -15.16 -32.24
CA PRO A 96 9.39 -16.11 -31.92
C PRO A 96 9.36 -17.33 -32.85
N ILE A 97 9.86 -17.23 -34.08
CA ILE A 97 9.88 -18.32 -35.07
C ILE A 97 11.33 -18.71 -35.41
N SER A 98 11.62 -19.99 -35.26
CA SER A 98 12.92 -20.57 -35.60
C SER A 98 13.12 -20.67 -37.12
N PRO A 99 14.37 -20.78 -37.62
CA PRO A 99 14.63 -20.99 -39.04
C PRO A 99 13.95 -22.25 -39.60
N THR A 100 13.88 -23.32 -38.80
CA THR A 100 13.15 -24.56 -39.12
C THR A 100 11.63 -24.32 -39.14
N GLY A 101 11.11 -23.54 -38.19
CA GLY A 101 9.71 -23.08 -38.20
C GLY A 101 9.35 -22.32 -39.47
N PHE A 102 10.20 -21.40 -39.94
CA PHE A 102 10.00 -20.70 -41.21
C PHE A 102 9.98 -21.64 -42.42
N LYS A 103 10.84 -22.67 -42.45
CA LYS A 103 10.79 -23.70 -43.50
C LYS A 103 9.45 -24.45 -43.47
N ARG A 104 8.95 -24.76 -42.28
CA ARG A 104 7.67 -25.46 -42.09
C ARG A 104 6.47 -24.63 -42.52
N ILE A 105 6.45 -23.33 -42.22
CA ILE A 105 5.44 -22.37 -42.72
C ILE A 105 5.37 -22.43 -44.24
N ASN A 106 6.52 -22.39 -44.91
CA ASN A 106 6.59 -22.44 -46.36
C ASN A 106 6.12 -23.80 -46.92
N GLN A 107 6.52 -24.91 -46.30
CA GLN A 107 6.11 -26.26 -46.70
C GLN A 107 4.60 -26.48 -46.56
N LEU A 108 4.02 -26.03 -45.44
CA LEU A 108 2.58 -26.11 -45.18
C LEU A 108 1.78 -25.04 -45.94
N ARG A 109 2.46 -24.18 -46.71
CA ARG A 109 1.89 -23.05 -47.45
C ARG A 109 1.08 -22.11 -46.55
N PHE A 110 1.48 -21.99 -45.29
CA PHE A 110 0.93 -20.99 -44.38
C PHE A 110 1.38 -19.61 -44.81
N ARG A 111 0.52 -18.62 -44.55
CA ARG A 111 0.85 -17.23 -44.83
C ARG A 111 1.96 -16.78 -43.88
N ASP A 112 2.91 -16.01 -44.39
CA ASP A 112 3.99 -15.50 -43.54
C ASP A 112 3.45 -14.43 -42.56
N PRO A 113 4.09 -14.24 -41.39
CA PRO A 113 3.62 -13.28 -40.39
C PRO A 113 3.47 -11.85 -40.91
N ARG A 114 4.32 -11.42 -41.86
CA ARG A 114 4.28 -10.06 -42.43
C ARG A 114 3.11 -9.91 -43.38
N ALA A 115 2.84 -10.91 -44.22
CA ALA A 115 1.66 -10.93 -45.07
C ALA A 115 0.38 -11.06 -44.25
N PHE A 116 0.38 -11.84 -43.17
CA PHE A 116 -0.75 -11.89 -42.23
C PHE A 116 -1.04 -10.50 -41.68
N ALA A 117 -0.05 -9.86 -41.05
CA ALA A 117 -0.20 -8.52 -40.47
C ALA A 117 -0.69 -7.50 -41.50
N ARG A 118 -0.13 -7.52 -42.73
CA ARG A 118 -0.56 -6.63 -43.82
C ARG A 118 -2.03 -6.84 -44.19
N ASN A 119 -2.48 -8.09 -44.30
CA ASN A 119 -3.85 -8.40 -44.68
C ASN A 119 -4.85 -8.02 -43.59
N VAL A 120 -4.54 -8.33 -42.33
CA VAL A 120 -5.38 -7.94 -41.18
C VAL A 120 -5.45 -6.42 -41.07
N ASN A 121 -4.32 -5.73 -41.24
CA ASN A 121 -4.28 -4.28 -41.24
C ASN A 121 -5.12 -3.65 -42.36
N ASN A 122 -5.02 -4.16 -43.58
CA ASN A 122 -5.84 -3.68 -44.71
C ASN A 122 -7.34 -3.93 -44.47
N PHE A 123 -7.69 -5.08 -43.89
CA PHE A 123 -9.07 -5.39 -43.52
C PHE A 123 -9.59 -4.44 -42.43
N ALA A 124 -8.80 -4.23 -41.37
CA ALA A 124 -9.13 -3.31 -40.29
C ALA A 124 -9.31 -1.87 -40.81
N ALA A 125 -8.37 -1.38 -41.64
CA ALA A 125 -8.48 -0.08 -42.27
C ALA A 125 -9.76 0.06 -43.09
N GLY A 126 -10.17 -1.00 -43.81
CA GLY A 126 -11.42 -1.01 -44.55
C GLY A 126 -12.67 -0.85 -43.67
N LEU A 127 -12.68 -1.45 -42.48
CA LEU A 127 -13.78 -1.30 -41.51
C LEU A 127 -13.87 0.12 -40.96
N TYR A 128 -12.72 0.75 -40.71
CA TYR A 128 -12.65 2.12 -40.25
C TYR A 128 -13.11 3.10 -41.33
N TYR A 129 -12.49 3.06 -42.53
CA TYR A 129 -12.73 4.04 -43.58
C TYR A 129 -14.05 3.86 -44.34
N TYR A 130 -14.45 2.64 -44.67
CA TYR A 130 -15.61 2.40 -45.55
C TYR A 130 -16.89 1.99 -44.81
N ARG A 131 -16.79 1.47 -43.58
CA ARG A 131 -17.94 1.00 -42.79
C ARG A 131 -18.21 1.81 -41.52
N ASN A 132 -17.37 2.80 -41.21
CA ASN A 132 -17.45 3.65 -40.02
C ASN A 132 -17.61 2.85 -38.72
N ARG A 133 -16.97 1.67 -38.63
CA ARG A 133 -17.02 0.78 -37.46
C ARG A 133 -15.74 0.88 -36.66
N SER A 134 -15.63 1.95 -35.87
CA SER A 134 -14.45 2.22 -35.03
C SER A 134 -14.18 1.16 -33.97
N HIS A 135 -15.24 0.61 -33.35
CA HIS A 135 -15.11 -0.42 -32.33
C HIS A 135 -14.59 -1.75 -32.90
N ASP A 136 -15.10 -2.19 -34.04
CA ASP A 136 -14.63 -3.40 -34.72
C ASP A 136 -13.17 -3.25 -35.18
N TYR A 137 -12.78 -2.04 -35.63
CA TYR A 137 -11.39 -1.72 -35.97
C TYR A 137 -10.45 -1.92 -34.78
N GLU A 138 -10.80 -1.41 -33.60
CA GLU A 138 -9.99 -1.52 -32.40
C GLU A 138 -9.72 -3.00 -32.04
N ILE A 139 -10.78 -3.81 -32.02
CA ILE A 139 -10.71 -5.25 -31.71
C ILE A 139 -9.80 -5.97 -32.71
N ILE A 140 -9.95 -5.70 -34.01
CA ILE A 140 -9.20 -6.40 -35.06
C ILE A 140 -7.74 -5.92 -35.11
N SER A 141 -7.48 -4.65 -34.81
CA SER A 141 -6.12 -4.10 -34.80
C SER A 141 -5.24 -4.77 -33.74
N ASN A 142 -5.81 -5.20 -32.61
CA ASN A 142 -5.10 -5.96 -31.57
C ASN A 142 -4.64 -7.36 -32.05
N ALA A 143 -5.29 -7.92 -33.08
CA ALA A 143 -4.88 -9.18 -33.70
C ALA A 143 -3.67 -9.01 -34.66
N ILE A 144 -3.24 -7.78 -34.97
CA ILE A 144 -2.02 -7.46 -35.75
C ILE A 144 -0.79 -7.62 -34.84
N SER A 145 -0.67 -8.77 -34.19
CA SER A 145 0.47 -9.10 -33.34
C SER A 145 0.95 -10.51 -33.67
N MET A 146 2.16 -10.84 -33.21
CA MET A 146 2.68 -12.19 -33.36
C MET A 146 1.78 -13.23 -32.65
N GLY A 147 1.20 -12.86 -31.51
CA GLY A 147 0.21 -13.69 -30.83
C GLY A 147 -1.02 -13.93 -31.71
N GLY A 148 -1.57 -12.88 -32.31
CA GLY A 148 -2.69 -13.00 -33.25
C GLY A 148 -2.38 -13.86 -34.48
N TYR A 149 -1.15 -13.81 -34.99
CA TYR A 149 -0.69 -14.70 -36.06
C TYR A 149 -0.69 -16.17 -35.60
N LEU A 150 -0.11 -16.46 -34.43
CA LEU A 150 -0.02 -17.83 -33.93
C LEU A 150 -1.39 -18.44 -33.61
N GLU A 151 -2.32 -17.66 -33.09
CA GLU A 151 -3.71 -18.07 -32.85
C GLU A 151 -4.49 -18.29 -34.17
N SER A 152 -4.08 -17.63 -35.26
CA SER A 152 -4.71 -17.86 -36.57
C SER A 152 -4.34 -19.20 -37.20
N LEU A 153 -3.30 -19.86 -36.70
CA LEU A 153 -2.85 -21.16 -37.20
C LEU A 153 -3.73 -22.29 -36.64
N PRO A 154 -3.83 -23.43 -37.35
CA PRO A 154 -4.51 -24.60 -36.81
C PRO A 154 -3.89 -25.04 -35.48
N LYS A 155 -4.72 -25.60 -34.59
CA LYS A 155 -4.30 -26.14 -33.29
C LYS A 155 -3.11 -27.10 -33.49
N ASP A 156 -2.18 -27.08 -32.54
CA ASP A 156 -0.93 -27.87 -32.50
C ASP A 156 0.23 -27.38 -33.38
N TYR A 157 -0.01 -26.57 -34.41
CA TYR A 157 1.09 -26.09 -35.26
C TYR A 157 1.89 -24.95 -34.64
N SER A 158 1.23 -24.06 -33.88
CA SER A 158 1.85 -22.89 -33.23
C SER A 158 3.07 -23.27 -32.38
N TYR A 159 2.95 -24.30 -31.54
CA TYR A 159 4.03 -24.78 -30.67
C TYR A 159 5.23 -25.35 -31.45
N SER A 160 5.02 -25.83 -32.67
CA SER A 160 6.05 -26.46 -33.50
C SER A 160 6.93 -25.47 -34.28
N LEU A 161 6.58 -24.18 -34.29
CA LEU A 161 7.27 -23.14 -35.04
C LEU A 161 8.37 -22.43 -34.22
N GLY A 162 8.38 -22.63 -32.90
CA GLY A 162 9.33 -22.02 -31.98
C GLY A 162 10.74 -22.60 -32.04
N HIS A 163 11.60 -22.09 -31.17
CA HIS A 163 12.94 -22.62 -30.95
C HIS A 163 12.92 -23.82 -29.99
N MET A 164 13.82 -24.77 -30.19
CA MET A 164 13.98 -25.89 -29.26
C MET A 164 14.83 -25.48 -28.05
N LYS A 165 14.57 -26.09 -26.89
CA LYS A 165 15.29 -25.78 -25.63
C LYS A 165 16.80 -25.98 -25.77
N ASN A 166 17.22 -27.03 -26.46
CA ASN A 166 18.63 -27.35 -26.73
C ASN A 166 19.33 -26.33 -27.64
N GLU A 167 18.60 -25.55 -28.44
CA GLU A 167 19.16 -24.46 -29.25
C GLU A 167 19.37 -23.19 -28.42
N SER A 168 18.56 -23.00 -27.37
CA SER A 168 18.55 -21.76 -26.57
C SER A 168 19.40 -21.87 -25.30
N ILE A 169 19.52 -23.08 -24.73
CA ILE A 169 20.30 -23.35 -23.53
C ILE A 169 21.35 -24.41 -23.86
N ILE A 170 22.57 -23.96 -24.13
CA ILE A 170 23.68 -24.80 -24.62
C ILE A 170 24.28 -25.65 -23.48
N GLN A 171 24.24 -25.14 -22.24
CA GLN A 171 24.82 -25.82 -21.09
C GLN A 171 23.98 -25.57 -19.84
N CYS A 172 23.50 -26.65 -19.23
CA CYS A 172 22.97 -26.65 -17.87
C CYS A 172 23.95 -27.44 -17.00
N MET A 173 24.68 -26.77 -16.13
CA MET A 173 25.41 -27.45 -15.05
C MET A 173 24.50 -27.47 -13.83
N VAL A 174 24.05 -28.66 -13.45
CA VAL A 174 23.42 -28.90 -12.15
C VAL A 174 24.54 -29.40 -11.26
N SER A 175 25.03 -28.54 -10.36
CA SER A 175 25.98 -28.93 -9.31
C SER A 175 25.23 -29.52 -8.12
#